data_AF-A0A3M1YT77-F1
#
_entry.id   AF-A0A3M1YT77-F1
#
_cell.length_a   1.000
_cell.length_b   1.000
_cell.length_c   1.000
_cell.angle_alpha   90.00
_cell.angle_beta   90.00
_cell.angle_gamma   90.00
#
_symmetry.space_group_name_H-M   'P 1'
#
loop_
_entity.id
_entity.type
_entity.pdbx_description
1 polymer ?
#
loop_
_entity_poly.entity_id
_entity_poly.type
_entity_poly.pdbx_seq_one_letter_code
_entity_poly.pdbx_strand_id
1 'polypeptide(L)'
;MLLMALPLTSAIAQEEAPPLPATYRLTGFNYEPQMWNNCGPATVTNALTFFGYTDKQTRAADFLKPDWRDKNVSPEQLIAFVNTQVPEIPVYAAYRVGGSIDLLRTLLANNFPVIIEKGYDPEPDRLGWMGHYLLITGYDDTTETFYTSDSYIGDNIPYEYSYIDHFWRHFNRTYIVLYRQEQEEALMALLGDDADPFENARNAFEIAQQEAIENQDDPFAWFNMGSSLVMLARFYE
;
A
#
# COMPACT_ATOMS: atom_id res chain seq x y z
N MET A 1 14.04 -64.20 14.93
CA MET A 1 13.55 -63.02 15.67
C MET A 1 14.03 -61.80 14.89
N LEU A 2 13.17 -61.24 14.05
CA LEU A 2 13.52 -60.21 13.06
C LEU A 2 13.27 -58.84 13.69
N LEU A 3 14.32 -58.05 13.93
CA LEU A 3 14.20 -56.66 14.38
C LEU A 3 13.88 -55.78 13.15
N MET A 4 12.70 -55.16 13.14
CA MET A 4 12.39 -54.02 12.28
C MET A 4 12.93 -52.75 12.94
N ALA A 5 13.79 -52.02 12.23
CA ALA A 5 14.19 -50.66 12.58
C ALA A 5 13.20 -49.68 11.93
N LEU A 6 12.56 -48.83 12.75
CA LEU A 6 11.74 -47.70 12.29
C LEU A 6 12.65 -46.53 11.92
N PRO A 7 12.40 -45.82 10.80
CA PRO A 7 13.14 -44.62 10.47
C PRO A 7 12.65 -43.48 11.36
N LEU A 8 13.59 -42.74 11.96
CA LEU A 8 13.30 -41.46 12.61
C LEU A 8 13.10 -40.43 11.51
N THR A 9 11.87 -39.94 11.33
CA THR A 9 11.60 -38.72 10.58
C THR A 9 12.07 -37.53 11.40
N SER A 10 13.16 -36.90 10.99
CA SER A 10 13.57 -35.59 11.49
C SER A 10 12.56 -34.54 11.05
N ALA A 11 11.82 -33.97 12.00
CA ALA A 11 11.08 -32.75 11.76
C ALA A 11 12.09 -31.62 11.52
N ILE A 12 12.08 -31.06 10.32
CA ILE A 12 12.79 -29.81 10.04
C ILE A 12 12.00 -28.72 10.78
N ALA A 13 12.62 -28.12 11.80
CA ALA A 13 12.06 -26.94 12.44
C ALA A 13 12.04 -25.82 11.40
N GLN A 14 10.86 -25.26 11.13
CA GLN A 14 10.71 -24.06 10.31
C GLN A 14 11.26 -22.90 11.13
N GLU A 15 12.35 -22.30 10.68
CA GLU A 15 12.97 -21.14 11.32
C GLU A 15 11.97 -19.97 11.24
N GLU A 16 11.46 -19.56 12.40
CA GLU A 16 10.51 -18.46 12.53
C GLU A 16 11.23 -17.15 12.21
N ALA A 17 10.65 -16.33 11.33
CA ALA A 17 11.24 -15.05 10.97
C ALA A 17 11.43 -14.19 12.23
N PRO A 18 12.53 -13.42 12.33
CA PRO A 18 12.76 -12.58 13.51
C PRO A 18 11.61 -11.58 13.68
N PRO A 19 11.19 -11.29 14.92
CA PRO A 19 10.11 -10.35 15.17
C PRO A 19 10.46 -8.96 14.63
N LEU A 20 9.46 -8.26 14.10
CA LEU A 20 9.61 -6.87 13.66
C LEU A 20 10.02 -5.97 14.85
N PRO A 21 10.83 -4.92 14.61
CA PRO A 21 11.10 -3.93 15.64
C PRO A 21 9.80 -3.21 16.05
N ALA A 22 9.66 -2.83 17.32
CA ALA A 22 8.46 -2.16 17.83
C ALA A 22 8.24 -0.75 17.23
N THR A 23 9.30 -0.14 16.72
CA THR A 23 9.21 1.11 15.95
C THR A 23 10.20 1.05 14.81
N TYR A 24 9.80 1.61 13.67
CA TYR A 24 10.66 1.73 12.51
C TYR A 24 10.35 3.01 11.74
N ARG A 25 11.37 3.63 11.18
CA ARG A 25 11.18 4.86 10.40
C ARG A 25 12.17 4.94 9.25
N LEU A 26 11.61 5.04 8.06
CA LEU A 26 12.33 5.44 6.85
C LEU A 26 12.62 6.94 6.92
N THR A 27 13.85 7.32 6.57
CA THR A 27 14.31 8.71 6.58
C THR A 27 14.90 9.06 5.22
N GLY A 28 14.99 10.35 4.90
CA GLY A 28 15.57 10.83 3.64
C GLY A 28 14.55 11.19 2.56
N PHE A 29 13.26 11.28 2.90
CA PHE A 29 12.26 11.87 2.04
C PHE A 29 12.44 13.39 1.97
N ASN A 30 12.18 13.97 0.80
CA ASN A 30 11.98 15.39 0.61
C ASN A 30 10.48 15.64 0.41
N TYR A 31 9.88 16.34 1.36
CA TYR A 31 8.46 16.69 1.30
C TYR A 31 8.20 17.87 0.36
N GLU A 32 7.20 17.71 -0.49
CA GLU A 32 6.46 18.82 -1.08
C GLU A 32 4.94 18.67 -0.86
N PRO A 33 4.23 19.78 -0.55
CA PRO A 33 2.78 19.79 -0.43
C PRO A 33 2.13 19.62 -1.81
N GLN A 34 0.91 19.07 -1.84
CA GLN A 34 0.17 18.94 -3.09
C GLN A 34 -0.26 20.29 -3.65
N MET A 35 -0.25 20.38 -4.99
CA MET A 35 -0.99 21.41 -5.72
C MET A 35 -2.49 21.04 -5.82
N TRP A 36 -3.25 21.86 -6.54
CA TRP A 36 -4.69 21.64 -6.75
C TRP A 36 -4.97 20.26 -7.38
N ASN A 37 -5.74 19.43 -6.66
CA ASN A 37 -6.07 18.05 -7.06
C ASN A 37 -4.84 17.18 -7.40
N ASN A 38 -3.72 17.35 -6.70
CA ASN A 38 -2.46 16.65 -6.98
C ASN A 38 -2.02 15.66 -5.89
N CYS A 39 -2.93 15.13 -5.06
CA CYS A 39 -2.55 14.16 -4.02
C CYS A 39 -1.71 12.99 -4.59
N GLY A 40 -2.16 12.33 -5.67
CA GLY A 40 -1.40 11.27 -6.33
C GLY A 40 -0.01 11.74 -6.83
N PRO A 41 0.07 12.75 -7.73
CA PRO A 41 1.34 13.29 -8.20
C PRO A 41 2.33 13.73 -7.10
N ALA A 42 1.84 14.39 -6.04
CA ALA A 42 2.67 14.85 -4.93
C ALA A 42 3.17 13.67 -4.08
N THR A 43 2.27 12.76 -3.71
CA THR A 43 2.60 11.61 -2.85
C THR A 43 3.58 10.66 -3.54
N VAL A 44 3.41 10.36 -4.84
CA VAL A 44 4.39 9.52 -5.59
C VAL A 44 5.74 10.22 -5.74
N THR A 45 5.76 11.54 -5.95
CA THR A 45 7.01 12.32 -6.04
C THR A 45 7.74 12.31 -4.70
N ASN A 46 7.04 12.57 -3.59
CA ASN A 46 7.59 12.48 -2.23
C ASN A 46 8.17 11.09 -1.97
N ALA A 47 7.47 10.01 -2.35
CA ALA A 47 7.96 8.64 -2.17
C ALA A 47 9.24 8.37 -2.97
N LEU A 48 9.31 8.81 -4.23
CA LEU A 48 10.47 8.64 -5.11
C LEU A 48 11.74 9.34 -4.55
N THR A 49 11.57 10.40 -3.77
CA THR A 49 12.73 11.12 -3.19
C THR A 49 13.55 10.26 -2.21
N PHE A 50 12.94 9.24 -1.59
CA PHE A 50 13.66 8.23 -0.80
C PHE A 50 14.78 7.55 -1.59
N PHE A 51 14.62 7.44 -2.90
CA PHE A 51 15.58 6.83 -3.80
C PHE A 51 16.50 7.83 -4.49
N GLY A 52 16.41 9.12 -4.13
CA GLY A 52 17.21 10.20 -4.70
C GLY A 52 16.58 10.90 -5.91
N TYR A 53 15.27 10.73 -6.16
CA TYR A 53 14.57 11.50 -7.18
C TYR A 53 14.57 12.99 -6.86
N THR A 54 14.88 13.83 -7.85
CA THR A 54 15.09 15.28 -7.67
C THR A 54 14.09 16.17 -8.40
N ASP A 55 13.20 15.59 -9.20
CA ASP A 55 12.17 16.34 -9.93
C ASP A 55 10.97 16.71 -9.03
N LYS A 56 9.96 17.35 -9.61
CA LYS A 56 8.78 17.87 -8.92
C LYS A 56 7.49 17.15 -9.32
N GLN A 57 6.45 17.24 -8.50
CA GLN A 57 5.12 16.69 -8.82
C GLN A 57 4.54 17.21 -10.12
N THR A 58 5.03 18.33 -10.66
CA THR A 58 4.57 18.84 -11.96
C THR A 58 4.87 17.84 -13.07
N ARG A 59 6.01 17.16 -13.06
CA ARG A 59 6.32 16.11 -14.04
C ARG A 59 5.38 14.91 -13.90
N ALA A 60 5.08 14.50 -12.67
CA ALA A 60 4.10 13.45 -12.41
C ALA A 60 2.71 13.88 -12.89
N ALA A 61 2.30 15.11 -12.59
CA ALA A 61 1.01 15.65 -12.99
C ALA A 61 0.85 15.75 -14.51
N ASP A 62 1.90 16.16 -15.25
CA ASP A 62 1.86 16.27 -16.71
C ASP A 62 1.56 14.92 -17.39
N PHE A 63 2.00 13.80 -16.79
CA PHE A 63 1.70 12.45 -17.26
C PHE A 63 0.34 11.95 -16.75
N LEU A 64 0.06 12.13 -15.46
CA LEU A 64 -1.08 11.52 -14.78
C LEU A 64 -2.39 12.28 -15.02
N LYS A 65 -2.33 13.58 -15.34
CA LYS A 65 -3.48 14.48 -15.42
C LYS A 65 -3.50 15.21 -16.77
N PRO A 66 -3.94 14.54 -17.85
CA PRO A 66 -4.07 15.19 -19.16
C PRO A 66 -5.08 16.35 -19.13
N ASP A 67 -6.05 16.34 -18.21
CA ASP A 67 -6.84 17.52 -17.82
C ASP A 67 -6.46 17.94 -16.39
N TRP A 68 -6.02 19.17 -16.21
CA TRP A 68 -5.60 19.69 -14.90
C TRP A 68 -6.73 19.66 -13.84
N ARG A 69 -7.99 19.57 -14.28
CA ARG A 69 -9.18 19.48 -13.43
C ARG A 69 -9.44 18.08 -12.90
N ASP A 70 -8.75 17.07 -13.41
CA ASP A 70 -8.86 15.69 -12.94
C ASP A 70 -8.60 15.65 -11.43
N LYS A 71 -9.55 15.03 -10.71
CA LYS A 71 -9.58 15.01 -9.24
C LYS A 71 -8.89 13.80 -8.64
N ASN A 72 -8.80 12.70 -9.40
CA ASN A 72 -8.17 11.47 -8.96
C ASN A 72 -7.34 10.86 -10.08
N VAL A 73 -6.37 10.04 -9.70
CA VAL A 73 -5.54 9.22 -10.57
C VAL A 73 -5.59 7.79 -10.02
N SER A 74 -5.64 6.79 -10.89
CA SER A 74 -5.70 5.39 -10.47
C SER A 74 -4.33 4.87 -9.98
N PRO A 75 -4.29 3.86 -9.09
CA PRO A 75 -3.06 3.19 -8.69
C PRO A 75 -2.24 2.67 -9.88
N GLU A 76 -2.91 2.15 -10.91
CA GLU A 76 -2.32 1.69 -12.16
C GLU A 76 -1.57 2.81 -12.89
N GLN A 77 -2.15 4.01 -12.94
CA GLN A 77 -1.50 5.17 -13.54
C GLN A 77 -0.28 5.62 -12.72
N LEU A 78 -0.37 5.59 -11.39
CA LEU A 78 0.77 5.92 -10.52
C LEU A 78 1.94 4.96 -10.73
N ILE A 79 1.70 3.64 -10.77
CA ILE A 79 2.78 2.69 -11.04
C ILE A 79 3.30 2.80 -12.46
N ALA A 80 2.45 3.13 -13.44
CA ALA A 80 2.87 3.36 -14.82
C ALA A 80 3.80 4.59 -14.92
N PHE A 81 3.52 5.66 -14.17
CA PHE A 81 4.41 6.80 -14.08
C PHE A 81 5.79 6.38 -13.57
N VAL A 82 5.87 5.69 -12.42
CA VAL A 82 7.15 5.22 -11.87
C VAL A 82 7.89 4.34 -12.88
N ASN A 83 7.22 3.31 -13.39
CA ASN A 83 7.85 2.25 -14.19
C ASN A 83 8.22 2.68 -15.62
N THR A 84 7.67 3.79 -16.13
CA THR A 84 7.88 4.20 -17.54
C THR A 84 8.40 5.62 -17.70
N GLN A 85 8.15 6.51 -16.73
CA GLN A 85 8.47 7.92 -16.84
C GLN A 85 9.64 8.34 -15.95
N VAL A 86 10.21 7.44 -15.13
CA VAL A 86 11.36 7.74 -14.25
C VAL A 86 12.57 6.83 -14.57
N PRO A 87 13.06 6.79 -15.84
CA PRO A 87 14.14 5.89 -16.23
C PRO A 87 15.52 6.27 -15.66
N GLU A 88 15.68 7.47 -15.09
CA GLU A 88 16.95 7.96 -14.55
C GLU A 88 17.40 7.30 -13.23
N ILE A 89 16.49 6.65 -12.51
CA ILE A 89 16.79 5.89 -11.28
C ILE A 89 16.18 4.48 -11.40
N PRO A 90 16.87 3.40 -10.96
CA PRO A 90 16.39 2.02 -11.10
C PRO A 90 15.35 1.67 -10.02
N VAL A 91 14.23 2.40 -10.04
CA VAL A 91 13.13 2.28 -9.09
C VAL A 91 11.87 1.87 -9.83
N TYR A 92 11.13 0.95 -9.22
CA TYR A 92 9.89 0.42 -9.74
C TYR A 92 8.81 0.52 -8.66
N ALA A 93 7.57 0.39 -9.09
CA ALA A 93 6.41 0.33 -8.23
C ALA A 93 5.48 -0.82 -8.62
N ALA A 94 4.89 -1.45 -7.62
CA ALA A 94 3.84 -2.44 -7.77
C ALA A 94 2.70 -2.08 -6.82
N TYR A 95 1.45 -2.27 -7.25
CA TYR A 95 0.29 -2.10 -6.40
C TYR A 95 -0.44 -3.42 -6.19
N ARG A 96 -1.09 -3.54 -5.04
CA ARG A 96 -1.93 -4.67 -4.63
C ARG A 96 -3.08 -4.14 -3.79
N VAL A 97 -4.05 -4.99 -3.53
CA VAL A 97 -5.25 -4.72 -2.72
C VAL A 97 -5.32 -5.69 -1.54
N GLY A 98 -6.24 -5.46 -0.60
CA GLY A 98 -6.44 -6.34 0.55
C GLY A 98 -5.27 -6.32 1.55
N GLY A 99 -4.49 -5.24 1.61
CA GLY A 99 -3.38 -5.14 2.55
C GLY A 99 -3.82 -5.14 4.02
N SER A 100 -2.86 -5.27 4.94
CA SER A 100 -3.09 -5.24 6.38
C SER A 100 -2.09 -4.33 7.09
N ILE A 101 -2.41 -3.90 8.32
CA ILE A 101 -1.50 -3.11 9.17
C ILE A 101 -0.16 -3.85 9.35
N ASP A 102 -0.21 -5.16 9.57
CA ASP A 102 0.99 -6.00 9.73
C ASP A 102 1.83 -6.09 8.46
N LEU A 103 1.18 -6.16 7.29
CA LEU A 103 1.89 -6.09 6.01
C LEU A 103 2.59 -4.74 5.83
N LEU A 104 1.90 -3.63 6.11
CA LEU A 104 2.50 -2.29 6.02
C LEU A 104 3.71 -2.17 6.96
N ARG A 105 3.59 -2.65 8.20
CA ARG A 105 4.72 -2.69 9.16
C ARG A 105 5.87 -3.53 8.62
N THR A 106 5.58 -4.71 8.07
CA THR A 106 6.57 -5.61 7.49
C THR A 106 7.32 -4.97 6.33
N LEU A 107 6.60 -4.33 5.39
CA LEU A 107 7.20 -3.64 4.25
C LEU A 107 8.10 -2.49 4.70
N LEU A 108 7.63 -1.66 5.64
CA LEU A 108 8.40 -0.54 6.17
C LEU A 108 9.69 -1.00 6.86
N ALA A 109 9.60 -2.01 7.74
CA ALA A 109 10.75 -2.58 8.44
C ALA A 109 11.79 -3.20 7.48
N ASN A 110 11.40 -3.53 6.25
CA ASN A 110 12.25 -4.05 5.19
C ASN A 110 12.68 -2.98 4.16
N ASN A 111 12.59 -1.69 4.51
CA ASN A 111 13.03 -0.57 3.67
C ASN A 111 12.22 -0.34 2.39
N PHE A 112 10.93 -0.65 2.41
CA PHE A 112 10.01 -0.34 1.32
C PHE A 112 9.08 0.83 1.71
N PRO A 113 9.20 2.01 1.08
CA PRO A 113 8.18 3.05 1.18
C PRO A 113 6.85 2.58 0.61
N VAL A 114 5.76 2.86 1.32
CA VAL A 114 4.42 2.43 0.91
C VAL A 114 3.49 3.62 0.79
N ILE A 115 2.80 3.72 -0.34
CA ILE A 115 1.69 4.64 -0.55
C ILE A 115 0.40 3.86 -0.39
N ILE A 116 -0.60 4.41 0.28
CA ILE A 116 -1.96 3.86 0.32
C ILE A 116 -2.95 4.81 -0.34
N GLU A 117 -3.99 4.28 -0.98
CA GLU A 117 -5.18 5.05 -1.36
C GLU A 117 -6.23 4.85 -0.28
N LYS A 118 -6.73 5.93 0.32
CA LYS A 118 -7.71 5.86 1.41
C LYS A 118 -8.82 6.89 1.24
N GLY A 119 -9.94 6.66 1.90
CA GLY A 119 -10.91 7.71 2.12
C GLY A 119 -10.35 8.83 2.98
N TYR A 120 -10.94 10.00 2.85
CA TYR A 120 -10.54 11.16 3.62
C TYR A 120 -11.68 12.16 3.67
N ASP A 121 -11.99 12.65 4.86
CA ASP A 121 -12.82 13.83 5.07
C ASP A 121 -11.98 14.82 5.89
N PRO A 122 -11.43 15.88 5.27
CA PRO A 122 -10.48 16.76 5.95
C PRO A 122 -11.10 17.45 7.15
N GLU A 123 -10.57 17.16 8.33
CA GLU A 123 -10.88 17.92 9.54
C GLU A 123 -10.07 19.24 9.57
N PRO A 124 -10.59 20.31 10.19
CA PRO A 124 -11.89 20.40 10.89
C PRO A 124 -13.07 20.75 9.97
N ASP A 125 -12.80 21.06 8.70
CA ASP A 125 -13.78 21.70 7.82
C ASP A 125 -14.83 20.73 7.24
N ARG A 126 -14.57 19.41 7.31
CA ARG A 126 -15.43 18.33 6.81
C ARG A 126 -15.98 18.62 5.42
N LEU A 127 -15.04 18.81 4.49
CA LEU A 127 -15.31 19.22 3.11
C LEU A 127 -16.05 18.15 2.29
N GLY A 128 -16.29 16.98 2.90
CA GLY A 128 -16.95 15.83 2.30
C GLY A 128 -15.94 14.74 1.97
N TRP A 129 -16.46 13.51 1.92
CA TRP A 129 -15.66 12.33 1.60
C TRP A 129 -14.99 12.45 0.23
N MET A 130 -13.69 12.19 0.18
CA MET A 130 -12.89 12.08 -1.04
C MET A 130 -11.82 10.99 -0.90
N GLY A 131 -11.26 10.56 -2.04
CA GLY A 131 -10.06 9.74 -2.06
C GLY A 131 -8.80 10.58 -1.79
N HIS A 132 -7.81 9.97 -1.16
CA HIS A 132 -6.54 10.59 -0.84
C HIS A 132 -5.41 9.57 -0.87
N TYR A 133 -4.26 9.96 -1.43
CA TYR A 133 -3.04 9.16 -1.40
C TYR A 133 -2.16 9.60 -0.24
N LEU A 134 -1.81 8.65 0.62
CA LEU A 134 -0.99 8.89 1.80
C LEU A 134 0.32 8.09 1.72
N LEU A 135 1.46 8.76 1.89
CA LEU A 135 2.75 8.09 1.99
C LEU A 135 3.01 7.70 3.44
N ILE A 136 3.16 6.40 3.69
CA ILE A 136 3.55 5.85 4.98
C ILE A 136 5.08 5.68 5.00
N THR A 137 5.70 6.22 6.05
CA THR A 137 7.17 6.31 6.18
C THR A 137 7.70 5.60 7.41
N GLY A 138 6.85 5.12 8.31
CA GLY A 138 7.27 4.41 9.51
C GLY A 138 6.09 4.10 10.42
N TYR A 139 6.38 3.46 11.54
CA TYR A 139 5.38 3.05 12.51
C TYR A 139 5.95 3.02 13.94
N ASP A 140 5.06 3.07 14.92
CA ASP A 140 5.35 2.94 16.35
C ASP A 140 4.23 2.15 17.04
N ASP A 141 4.52 0.88 17.33
CA ASP A 141 3.59 -0.05 17.98
C ASP A 141 3.29 0.30 19.44
N THR A 142 4.12 1.14 20.08
CA THR A 142 3.85 1.58 21.46
C THR A 142 2.68 2.55 21.52
N THR A 143 2.45 3.28 20.43
CA THR A 143 1.34 4.23 20.26
C THR A 143 0.30 3.78 19.25
N GLU A 144 0.52 2.64 18.58
CA GLU A 144 -0.30 2.14 17.47
C GLU A 144 -0.49 3.19 16.36
N THR A 145 0.61 3.84 15.94
CA THR A 145 0.56 4.88 14.91
C THR A 145 1.50 4.64 13.74
N PHE A 146 1.08 5.09 12.56
CA PHE A 146 1.95 5.28 11.41
C PHE A 146 2.49 6.72 11.36
N TYR A 147 3.76 6.86 11.01
CA TYR A 147 4.34 8.13 10.58
C TYR A 147 4.11 8.30 9.08
N THR A 148 3.56 9.44 8.68
CA THR A 148 3.17 9.67 7.28
C THR A 148 3.68 11.00 6.76
N SER A 149 3.76 11.09 5.44
CA SER A 149 3.95 12.33 4.70
C SER A 149 2.65 12.59 3.94
N ASP A 150 1.77 13.41 4.52
CA ASP A 150 0.46 13.72 3.96
C ASP A 150 0.57 14.97 3.09
N SER A 151 0.46 14.83 1.77
CA SER A 151 0.63 15.95 0.85
C SER A 151 -0.41 17.07 1.04
N TYR A 152 -1.56 16.77 1.64
CA TYR A 152 -2.62 17.74 1.92
C TYR A 152 -2.37 18.50 3.23
N ILE A 153 -1.94 17.80 4.27
CA ILE A 153 -1.79 18.37 5.62
C ILE A 153 -0.35 18.84 5.89
N GLY A 154 0.65 18.00 5.65
CA GLY A 154 2.02 18.23 6.09
C GLY A 154 2.88 16.98 6.13
N ASP A 155 4.16 17.18 6.43
CA ASP A 155 5.09 16.09 6.66
C ASP A 155 5.07 15.62 8.12
N ASN A 156 5.45 14.35 8.34
CA ASN A 156 5.52 13.71 9.65
C ASN A 156 4.21 13.77 10.45
N ILE A 157 3.08 13.52 9.78
CA ILE A 157 1.76 13.49 10.42
C ILE A 157 1.51 12.08 10.98
N PRO A 158 1.24 11.94 12.29
CA PRO A 158 0.88 10.65 12.87
C PRO A 158 -0.59 10.32 12.60
N TYR A 159 -0.85 9.06 12.24
CA TYR A 159 -2.21 8.51 12.20
C TYR A 159 -2.27 7.21 12.98
N GLU A 160 -3.31 7.04 13.79
CA GLU A 160 -3.58 5.77 14.47
C GLU A 160 -3.83 4.65 13.44
N TYR A 161 -3.40 3.43 13.76
CA TYR A 161 -3.64 2.25 12.93
C TYR A 161 -5.13 2.05 12.64
N SER A 162 -5.98 2.24 13.65
CA SER A 162 -7.44 2.13 13.55
C SER A 162 -8.03 3.18 12.58
N TYR A 163 -7.54 4.41 12.62
CA TYR A 163 -7.93 5.47 11.70
C TYR A 163 -7.52 5.13 10.27
N ILE A 164 -6.29 4.65 10.08
CA ILE A 164 -5.82 4.22 8.76
C ILE A 164 -6.69 3.08 8.25
N ASP A 165 -6.87 1.99 9.00
CA ASP A 165 -7.66 0.84 8.54
C ASP A 165 -9.09 1.23 8.16
N HIS A 166 -9.74 2.05 8.99
CA HIS A 166 -11.10 2.54 8.75
C HIS A 166 -11.23 3.19 7.38
N PHE A 167 -10.38 4.17 7.07
CA PHE A 167 -10.45 4.91 5.81
C PHE A 167 -9.82 4.15 4.63
N TRP A 168 -8.80 3.34 4.88
CA TRP A 168 -8.09 2.56 3.86
C TRP A 168 -8.97 1.46 3.27
N ARG A 169 -9.83 0.87 4.12
CA ARG A 169 -10.87 -0.07 3.69
C ARG A 169 -11.81 0.51 2.64
N HIS A 170 -12.02 1.83 2.60
CA HIS A 170 -12.87 2.47 1.58
C HIS A 170 -12.36 2.27 0.15
N PHE A 171 -11.07 1.93 -0.01
CA PHE A 171 -10.39 1.70 -1.29
C PHE A 171 -9.77 0.30 -1.32
N ASN A 172 -10.51 -0.71 -0.83
CA ASN A 172 -10.10 -2.11 -0.85
C ASN A 172 -8.71 -2.37 -0.25
N ARG A 173 -8.31 -1.56 0.75
CA ARG A 173 -6.96 -1.60 1.33
C ARG A 173 -5.86 -1.62 0.25
N THR A 174 -5.99 -0.75 -0.75
CA THR A 174 -5.05 -0.59 -1.86
C THR A 174 -3.73 0.02 -1.39
N TYR A 175 -2.61 -0.63 -1.72
CA TYR A 175 -1.27 -0.13 -1.44
C TYR A 175 -0.37 -0.22 -2.67
N ILE A 176 0.57 0.71 -2.75
CA ILE A 176 1.61 0.80 -3.77
C ILE A 176 2.95 0.75 -3.05
N VAL A 177 3.79 -0.21 -3.40
CA VAL A 177 5.13 -0.36 -2.86
C VAL A 177 6.13 0.12 -3.88
N LEU A 178 7.02 1.03 -3.47
CA LEU A 178 8.17 1.44 -4.29
C LEU A 178 9.40 0.65 -3.85
N TYR A 179 10.21 0.21 -4.81
CA TYR A 179 11.38 -0.62 -4.57
C TYR A 179 12.48 -0.37 -5.60
N ARG A 180 13.74 -0.59 -5.21
CA ARG A 180 14.83 -0.67 -6.18
C ARG A 180 14.80 -2.01 -6.91
N GLN A 181 15.28 -2.05 -8.14
CA GLN A 181 15.31 -3.27 -8.96
C GLN A 181 15.87 -4.49 -8.20
N GLU A 182 16.97 -4.31 -7.47
CA GLU A 182 17.62 -5.38 -6.71
C GLU A 182 16.81 -5.90 -5.51
N GLN A 183 15.74 -5.20 -5.11
CA GLN A 183 14.86 -5.60 -4.01
C GLN A 183 13.61 -6.36 -4.49
N GLU A 184 13.41 -6.54 -5.80
CA GLU A 184 12.20 -7.14 -6.35
C GLU A 184 11.92 -8.54 -5.79
N GLU A 185 12.91 -9.43 -5.80
CA GLU A 185 12.76 -10.79 -5.26
C GLU A 185 12.40 -10.78 -3.77
N ALA A 186 13.04 -9.90 -2.99
CA ALA A 186 12.74 -9.74 -1.57
C ALA A 186 11.32 -9.22 -1.35
N LEU A 187 10.86 -8.26 -2.16
CA LEU A 187 9.48 -7.77 -2.11
C LEU A 187 8.49 -8.89 -2.42
N MET A 188 8.68 -9.65 -3.50
CA MET A 188 7.78 -10.74 -3.86
C MET A 188 7.72 -11.81 -2.76
N ALA A 189 8.85 -12.12 -2.13
CA ALA A 189 8.88 -13.04 -1.00
C ALA A 189 8.07 -12.53 0.22
N LEU A 190 8.10 -11.22 0.51
CA LEU A 190 7.32 -10.61 1.58
C LEU A 190 5.82 -10.56 1.27
N LEU A 191 5.45 -10.38 0.00
CA LEU A 191 4.05 -10.41 -0.44
C LEU A 191 3.47 -11.83 -0.44
N GLY A 192 4.31 -12.87 -0.55
CA GLY A 192 3.85 -14.26 -0.57
C GLY A 192 2.88 -14.52 -1.72
N ASP A 193 1.71 -15.08 -1.43
CA ASP A 193 0.67 -15.34 -2.44
C ASP A 193 0.16 -14.05 -3.09
N ASP A 194 0.17 -12.92 -2.36
CA ASP A 194 -0.23 -11.62 -2.91
C ASP A 194 0.80 -11.07 -3.92
N ALA A 195 1.95 -11.72 -4.11
CA ALA A 195 2.88 -11.39 -5.18
C ALA A 195 2.28 -11.64 -6.56
N ASP A 196 1.37 -12.60 -6.73
CA ASP A 196 0.62 -12.77 -7.98
C ASP A 196 -0.63 -11.88 -7.96
N PRO A 197 -0.86 -11.00 -8.96
CA PRO A 197 -2.02 -10.10 -8.96
C PRO A 197 -3.38 -10.81 -8.97
N PHE A 198 -3.47 -12.00 -9.56
CA PHE A 198 -4.72 -12.76 -9.60
C PHE A 198 -5.02 -13.41 -8.23
N GLU A 199 -4.01 -14.02 -7.61
CA GLU A 199 -4.14 -14.53 -6.24
C GLU A 199 -4.41 -13.40 -5.24
N ASN A 200 -3.76 -12.24 -5.38
CA ASN A 200 -4.07 -11.07 -4.56
C ASN A 200 -5.52 -10.61 -4.68
N ALA A 201 -6.05 -10.55 -5.90
CA ALA A 201 -7.45 -10.19 -6.12
C ALA A 201 -8.41 -11.24 -5.52
N ARG A 202 -8.05 -12.52 -5.54
CA ARG A 202 -8.80 -13.60 -4.87
C ARG A 202 -8.79 -13.43 -3.36
N ASN A 203 -7.62 -13.19 -2.76
CA ASN A 203 -7.47 -12.97 -1.32
C ASN A 203 -8.26 -11.73 -0.86
N ALA A 204 -8.17 -10.61 -1.59
CA ALA A 204 -8.93 -9.41 -1.29
C ALA A 204 -10.46 -9.61 -1.42
N PHE A 205 -10.90 -10.41 -2.39
CA PHE A 205 -12.30 -10.82 -2.49
C PHE A 205 -12.76 -11.61 -1.25
N GLU A 206 -11.96 -12.58 -0.79
CA GLU A 206 -12.27 -13.39 0.39
C GLU A 206 -12.35 -12.52 1.67
N ILE A 207 -11.44 -11.55 1.83
CA ILE A 207 -11.49 -10.57 2.91
C ILE A 207 -12.80 -9.76 2.85
N ALA A 208 -13.10 -9.16 1.70
CA ALA A 208 -14.29 -8.33 1.54
C ALA A 208 -15.60 -9.13 1.71
N GLN A 209 -15.62 -10.39 1.26
CA GLN A 209 -16.74 -11.30 1.47
C GLN A 209 -16.96 -11.59 2.95
N GLN A 210 -15.90 -11.86 3.69
CA GLN A 210 -15.99 -12.10 5.13
C GLN A 210 -16.50 -10.85 5.86
N GLU A 211 -16.01 -9.65 5.52
CA GLU A 211 -16.50 -8.39 6.09
C GLU A 211 -18.00 -8.15 5.78
N ALA A 212 -18.45 -8.47 4.57
CA ALA A 212 -19.86 -8.34 4.19
C ALA A 212 -20.77 -9.35 4.91
N ILE A 213 -20.25 -10.55 5.22
CA ILE A 213 -20.94 -11.56 6.04
C ILE A 213 -21.08 -11.07 7.49
N GLU A 214 -20.02 -10.50 8.04
CA GLU A 214 -19.99 -9.98 9.42
C GLU A 214 -20.87 -8.74 9.59
N ASN A 215 -20.92 -7.87 8.57
CA ASN A 215 -21.76 -6.68 8.56
C ASN A 215 -22.36 -6.43 7.17
N GLN A 216 -23.60 -6.91 6.98
CA GLN A 216 -24.32 -6.79 5.71
C GLN A 216 -24.66 -5.33 5.32
N ASP A 217 -24.64 -4.41 6.29
CA ASP A 217 -24.90 -2.99 6.07
C ASP A 217 -23.62 -2.19 5.74
N ASP A 218 -22.44 -2.83 5.66
CA ASP A 218 -21.19 -2.16 5.30
C ASP A 218 -21.10 -1.92 3.78
N PRO A 219 -21.26 -0.67 3.29
CA PRO A 219 -21.23 -0.41 1.85
C PRO A 219 -19.85 -0.64 1.25
N PHE A 220 -18.76 -0.52 2.04
CA PHE A 220 -17.41 -0.68 1.54
C PHE A 220 -17.02 -2.15 1.40
N ALA A 221 -17.53 -3.04 2.26
CA ALA A 221 -17.35 -4.48 2.08
C ALA A 221 -17.93 -4.95 0.73
N TRP A 222 -19.15 -4.52 0.39
CA TRP A 222 -19.77 -4.81 -0.91
C TRP A 222 -19.02 -4.18 -2.08
N PHE A 223 -18.60 -2.91 -1.93
CA PHE A 223 -17.79 -2.22 -2.95
C PHE A 223 -16.46 -2.94 -3.20
N ASN A 224 -15.78 -3.39 -2.15
CA ASN A 224 -14.50 -4.10 -2.23
C ASN A 224 -14.65 -5.49 -2.85
N MET A 225 -15.74 -6.22 -2.54
CA MET A 225 -16.09 -7.46 -3.23
C MET A 225 -16.24 -7.23 -4.74
N GLY A 226 -17.06 -6.25 -5.13
CA GLY A 226 -17.28 -5.92 -6.54
C GLY A 226 -15.99 -5.49 -7.25
N SER A 227 -15.16 -4.67 -6.59
CA SER A 227 -13.85 -4.25 -7.11
C SER A 227 -12.93 -5.45 -7.36
N SER A 228 -12.88 -6.40 -6.43
CA SER A 228 -12.08 -7.62 -6.55
C SER A 228 -12.62 -8.55 -7.65
N LEU A 229 -13.94 -8.67 -7.81
CA LEU A 229 -14.56 -9.42 -8.91
C LEU A 229 -14.23 -8.84 -10.29
N VAL A 230 -14.15 -7.50 -10.41
CA VAL A 230 -13.68 -6.85 -11.64
C VAL A 230 -12.23 -7.22 -11.94
N MET A 231 -11.35 -7.21 -10.94
CA MET A 231 -9.95 -7.63 -11.09
C MET A 231 -9.83 -9.10 -11.51
N LEU A 232 -10.74 -9.96 -11.04
CA LEU A 232 -10.83 -11.38 -11.41
C LEU A 232 -11.57 -11.65 -12.73
N ALA A 233 -12.10 -10.61 -13.39
CA ALA A 233 -12.97 -10.70 -14.57
C ALA A 233 -14.23 -11.56 -14.37
N ARG A 234 -14.79 -11.58 -13.15
CA ARG A 234 -15.99 -12.33 -12.77
C ARG A 234 -17.23 -11.44 -12.68
N PHE A 235 -17.66 -10.90 -13.81
CA PHE A 235 -18.67 -9.82 -13.86
C PHE A 235 -20.13 -10.24 -13.58
N TYR A 236 -20.42 -11.53 -13.41
CA TYR A 236 -21.79 -12.07 -13.25
C TYR A 236 -22.04 -12.71 -11.88
N GLU A 237 -21.04 -12.67 -11.00
CA GLU A 237 -21.15 -13.02 -9.57
C GLU A 237 -21.57 -11.77 -8.78
#